data_AF-A0A4U8WEY7-F1
#
_entry.id   AF-A0A4U8WEY7-F1
#
_cell.length_a   1.000
_cell.length_b   1.000
_cell.length_c   1.000
_cell.angle_alpha   90.00
_cell.angle_beta   90.00
_cell.angle_gamma   90.00
#
_symmetry.space_group_name_H-M   'P 1'
#
loop_
_entity.id
_entity.type
_entity.pdbx_description
1 polymer ?
#
loop_
_entity_poly.entity_id
_entity_poly.type
_entity_poly.pdbx_seq_one_letter_code
_entity_poly.pdbx_strand_id
1 'polypeptide(L)'
;MIYNLKSENQKIRDLIRNYREHYKCSRKEIAHLTKLREALYTSIENGKGNIDFDRTAIIAKIYGLSLLDFINPKQKIPQIKFLPAATKKVALKNKNKQIPISKINLNLPEKIRLVLDSKQLSKQFTTMDIKSFLPQDLQQEIATSRIADTINRKGFEDLVEVGKIGRSKLYELKRK
;
A
#
# COMPACT_ATOMS: atom_id res chain seq x y z
N MET A 1 2.20 25.61 -10.57
CA MET A 1 3.05 24.93 -9.57
C MET A 1 2.18 24.55 -8.39
N ILE A 2 1.83 23.28 -8.24
CA ILE A 2 1.00 22.81 -7.12
C ILE A 2 1.97 22.50 -5.97
N TYR A 3 2.06 23.39 -5.00
CA TYR A 3 2.71 23.10 -3.72
C TYR A 3 1.89 22.00 -3.03
N ASN A 4 2.34 20.76 -3.20
CA ASN A 4 1.77 19.61 -2.52
C ASN A 4 2.22 19.68 -1.05
N LEU A 5 1.49 20.45 -0.24
CA LEU A 5 1.60 20.45 1.22
C LEU A 5 1.16 19.06 1.72
N LYS A 6 2.04 18.07 1.60
CA LYS A 6 1.92 16.83 2.34
C LYS A 6 1.79 17.21 3.81
N SER A 7 0.66 16.88 4.43
CA SER A 7 0.45 17.09 5.86
C SER A 7 1.62 16.48 6.63
N GLU A 8 2.01 17.06 7.76
CA GLU A 8 3.09 16.56 8.61
C GLU A 8 2.91 15.06 8.93
N ASN A 9 1.65 14.64 9.11
CA ASN A 9 1.27 13.24 9.26
C ASN A 9 1.69 12.36 8.07
N GLN A 10 1.56 12.86 6.84
CA GLN A 10 2.02 12.13 5.66
C GLN A 10 3.54 12.03 5.60
N LYS A 11 4.28 13.06 6.02
CA LYS A 11 5.74 13.02 6.08
C LYS A 11 6.22 11.95 7.07
N ILE A 12 5.59 11.87 8.25
CA ILE A 12 5.90 10.84 9.25
C ILE A 12 5.62 9.43 8.71
N ARG A 13 4.51 9.24 7.99
CA ARG A 13 4.18 7.95 7.35
C ARG A 13 5.22 7.54 6.32
N ASP A 14 5.61 8.49 5.48
CA ASP A 14 6.62 8.27 4.45
C ASP A 14 7.98 7.92 5.10
N LEU A 15 8.35 8.57 6.21
CA LEU A 15 9.54 8.21 6.99
C LEU A 15 9.46 6.78 7.55
N ILE A 16 8.35 6.40 8.20
CA ILE A 16 8.16 5.03 8.71
C ILE A 16 8.32 3.99 7.60
N ARG A 17 7.76 4.27 6.42
CA ARG A 17 7.90 3.40 5.25
C ARG A 17 9.33 3.32 4.76
N ASN A 18 10.01 4.46 4.61
CA ASN A 18 11.39 4.54 4.15
C ASN A 18 12.34 3.74 5.04
N TYR A 19 12.21 3.86 6.37
CA TYR A 19 13.01 3.08 7.30
C TYR A 19 12.75 1.58 7.18
N ARG A 20 11.48 1.17 7.09
CA ARG A 20 11.10 -0.24 6.88
C ARG A 20 11.73 -0.80 5.61
N GLU A 21 11.63 -0.08 4.51
CA GLU A 21 12.12 -0.49 3.19
C GLU A 21 13.64 -0.50 3.11
N HIS A 22 14.30 0.49 3.71
CA HIS A 22 15.76 0.57 3.77
C HIS A 22 16.38 -0.68 4.41
N TYR A 23 15.82 -1.15 5.54
CA TYR A 23 16.30 -2.37 6.20
C TYR A 23 15.65 -3.65 5.69
N LYS A 24 14.84 -3.54 4.63
CA LYS A 24 14.12 -4.65 4.04
C LYS A 24 13.29 -5.46 5.05
N CYS A 25 12.63 -4.78 5.97
CA CYS A 25 11.77 -5.42 6.96
C CYS A 25 10.33 -5.56 6.44
N SER A 26 9.69 -6.69 6.72
CA SER A 26 8.26 -6.88 6.52
C SER A 26 7.44 -6.18 7.60
N ARG A 27 6.17 -5.89 7.33
CA ARG A 27 5.24 -5.30 8.31
C ARG A 27 5.08 -6.19 9.55
N LYS A 28 5.04 -7.51 9.34
CA LYS A 28 5.01 -8.52 10.41
C LYS A 28 6.27 -8.47 11.30
N GLU A 29 7.45 -8.34 10.70
CA GLU A 29 8.71 -8.24 11.45
C GLU A 29 8.77 -6.95 12.28
N ILE A 30 8.37 -5.80 11.71
CA ILE A 30 8.30 -4.54 12.46
C ILE A 30 7.26 -4.61 13.58
N ALA A 31 6.09 -5.19 13.32
CA ALA A 31 5.05 -5.40 14.33
C ALA A 31 5.57 -6.24 15.51
N HIS A 32 6.31 -7.31 15.23
CA HIS A 32 6.94 -8.14 16.26
C HIS A 32 8.00 -7.36 17.06
N LEU A 33 8.85 -6.57 16.40
CA LEU A 33 9.88 -5.77 17.06
C LEU A 33 9.29 -4.67 17.95
N THR A 34 8.17 -4.09 17.54
CA THR A 34 7.47 -3.01 18.25
C THR A 34 6.44 -3.52 19.26
N LYS A 35 6.17 -4.83 19.29
CA LYS A 35 5.06 -5.46 20.04
C LYS A 35 3.67 -4.89 19.67
N LEU A 36 3.55 -4.31 18.48
CA LEU A 36 2.28 -3.81 17.96
C LEU A 36 1.55 -4.89 17.16
N ARG A 37 0.22 -4.75 17.03
CA ARG A 37 -0.55 -5.59 16.10
C ARG A 37 -0.19 -5.21 14.65
N GLU A 38 0.01 -6.20 13.79
CA GLU A 38 0.38 -5.98 12.37
C GLU A 38 -0.65 -5.12 11.63
N ALA A 39 -1.95 -5.35 11.87
CA ALA A 39 -3.03 -4.54 11.30
C ALA A 39 -2.93 -3.06 11.68
N LEU A 40 -2.45 -2.78 12.89
CA LEU A 40 -2.30 -1.42 13.43
C LEU A 40 -1.07 -0.72 12.84
N TYR A 41 0.05 -1.42 12.70
CA TYR A 41 1.20 -0.88 11.96
C TYR A 41 0.84 -0.59 10.50
N THR A 42 0.11 -1.52 9.86
CA THR A 42 -0.33 -1.38 8.47
C THR A 42 -1.31 -0.21 8.29
N SER A 43 -2.21 0.03 9.24
CA SER A 43 -3.14 1.16 9.17
C SER A 43 -2.43 2.51 9.29
N ILE A 44 -1.39 2.59 10.13
CA ILE A 44 -0.52 3.78 10.24
C ILE A 44 0.20 4.04 8.92
N GLU A 45 0.87 3.03 8.34
CA GLU A 45 1.63 3.16 7.09
C GLU A 45 0.74 3.54 5.89
N ASN A 46 -0.52 3.06 5.86
CA ASN A 46 -1.47 3.31 4.79
C ASN A 46 -2.34 4.56 5.00
N GLY A 47 -2.13 5.31 6.08
CA GLY A 47 -2.88 6.54 6.37
C GLY A 47 -4.33 6.36 6.79
N LYS A 48 -4.77 5.11 7.04
CA LYS A 48 -6.09 4.80 7.61
C LYS A 48 -6.14 4.97 9.13
N GLY A 49 -4.98 4.91 9.79
CA GLY A 49 -4.81 5.17 11.21
C GLY A 49 -4.32 6.59 11.47
N ASN A 50 -4.71 7.13 12.63
CA ASN A 50 -4.13 8.36 13.16
C ASN A 50 -2.67 8.14 13.54
N ILE A 51 -1.83 9.14 13.26
CA ILE A 51 -0.47 9.19 13.76
C ILE A 51 -0.56 9.51 15.24
N ASP A 52 0.06 8.65 16.04
CA ASP A 52 0.10 8.71 17.48
C ASP A 52 1.57 8.75 17.85
N PHE A 53 2.00 9.84 18.49
CA PHE A 53 3.41 10.08 18.81
C PHE A 53 3.99 8.99 19.71
N ASP A 54 3.18 8.37 20.57
CA ASP A 54 3.62 7.25 21.42
C ASP A 54 3.99 6.05 20.56
N ARG A 55 3.17 5.76 19.54
CA ARG A 55 3.43 4.67 18.59
C ARG A 55 4.62 4.98 17.70
N THR A 56 4.73 6.23 17.25
CA THR A 56 5.89 6.67 16.46
C THR A 56 7.17 6.59 17.29
N ALA A 57 7.13 6.90 18.58
CA ALA A 57 8.27 6.75 19.49
C ALA A 57 8.67 5.26 19.67
N ILE A 58 7.70 4.36 19.78
CA ILE A 58 7.96 2.90 19.82
C ILE A 58 8.64 2.44 18.53
N ILE A 59 8.19 2.93 17.36
CA ILE A 59 8.80 2.64 16.06
C ILE A 59 10.21 3.26 15.96
N ALA A 60 10.42 4.48 16.43
CA ALA A 60 11.73 5.12 16.44
C ALA A 60 12.74 4.31 17.28
N LYS A 61 12.29 3.81 18.43
CA LYS A 61 13.11 3.04 19.37
C LYS A 61 13.69 1.76 18.77
N ILE A 62 12.95 1.07 17.90
CA ILE A 62 13.49 -0.13 17.23
C ILE A 62 14.65 0.20 16.29
N TYR A 63 14.78 1.45 15.83
CA TYR A 63 15.91 1.92 15.04
C TYR A 63 17.02 2.58 15.88
N GLY A 64 16.87 2.62 17.21
CA GLY A 64 17.82 3.26 18.12
C GLY A 64 17.75 4.78 18.08
N LEU A 65 16.62 5.36 17.66
CA LEU A 65 16.41 6.80 17.54
C LEU A 65 15.38 7.29 18.56
N SER A 66 15.50 8.55 18.98
CA SER A 66 14.42 9.24 19.67
C SER A 66 13.30 9.62 18.69
N LEU A 67 12.12 9.96 19.20
CA LEU A 67 11.01 10.45 18.37
C LEU A 67 11.44 11.69 17.55
N LEU A 68 12.13 12.63 18.19
CA LEU A 68 12.57 13.88 17.57
C LEU A 68 13.58 13.63 16.45
N ASP A 69 14.53 12.72 16.68
CA ASP A 69 15.49 12.33 15.64
C ASP A 69 14.79 11.63 14.48
N PHE A 70 13.81 10.79 14.78
CA PHE A 70 13.12 10.00 13.78
C PHE A 70 12.25 10.85 12.84
N ILE A 71 11.59 11.88 13.36
CA ILE A 71 10.78 12.81 12.55
C ILE A 71 11.62 13.91 11.89
N ASN A 72 12.89 14.06 12.26
CA ASN A 72 13.78 15.05 11.67
C ASN A 72 14.13 14.67 10.21
N PRO A 73 13.74 15.45 9.20
CA PRO A 73 14.00 15.13 7.80
C PRO A 73 15.49 15.14 7.44
N LYS A 74 16.34 15.78 8.26
CA LYS A 74 17.81 15.79 8.06
C LYS A 74 18.50 14.60 8.73
N GLN A 75 17.77 13.79 9.51
CA GLN A 75 18.35 12.63 10.19
C GLN A 75 18.80 11.58 9.18
N LYS A 76 20.06 11.15 9.29
CA LYS A 76 20.56 10.04 8.47
C LYS A 76 20.04 8.72 9.01
N ILE A 77 19.62 7.84 8.10
CA ILE A 77 19.22 6.48 8.45
C ILE A 77 20.44 5.76 9.08
N PRO A 78 20.31 5.21 10.31
CA PRO A 78 21.42 4.56 10.99
C PRO A 78 22.02 3.40 10.19
N GLN A 79 23.33 3.21 10.26
CA GLN A 79 23.93 2.00 9.70
C GLN A 79 23.51 0.77 10.51
N ILE A 80 23.40 -0.40 9.87
CA ILE A 80 22.97 -1.65 10.51
C ILE A 80 23.78 -1.96 11.79
N LYS A 81 25.08 -1.60 11.83
CA LYS A 81 25.94 -1.82 12.99
C LYS A 81 25.46 -1.11 14.27
N PHE A 82 24.79 0.03 14.13
CA PHE A 82 24.29 0.88 15.21
C PHE A 82 22.83 0.60 15.58
N LEU A 83 22.17 -0.35 14.90
CA LEU A 83 20.82 -0.75 15.26
C LEU A 83 20.79 -1.52 16.58
N PRO A 84 19.69 -1.41 17.36
CA PRO A 84 19.42 -2.29 18.49
C PRO A 84 19.50 -3.77 18.10
N ALA A 85 19.96 -4.61 19.03
CA ALA A 85 20.28 -6.02 18.75
C ALA A 85 19.14 -6.81 18.05
N ALA A 86 17.90 -6.62 18.50
CA ALA A 86 16.73 -7.28 17.92
C ALA A 86 16.51 -6.88 16.45
N THR A 87 16.55 -5.57 16.16
CA THR A 87 16.37 -5.03 14.81
C THR A 87 17.56 -5.35 13.92
N LYS A 88 18.79 -5.29 14.46
CA LYS A 88 20.02 -5.66 13.76
C LYS A 88 19.97 -7.10 13.27
N LYS A 89 19.48 -8.04 14.08
CA LYS A 89 19.31 -9.45 13.70
C LYS A 89 18.35 -9.61 12.51
N VAL A 90 17.22 -8.90 12.53
CA VAL A 90 16.25 -8.91 11.43
C VAL A 90 16.83 -8.26 10.16
N ALA A 91 17.45 -7.09 10.29
CA ALA A 91 18.06 -6.38 9.17
C ALA A 91 19.18 -7.19 8.50
N LEU A 92 20.03 -7.87 9.28
CA LEU A 92 21.07 -8.74 8.74
C LEU A 92 20.49 -9.96 8.02
N LYS A 93 19.46 -10.60 8.60
CA LYS A 93 18.72 -11.70 7.94
C LYS A 93 18.11 -11.26 6.61
N ASN A 94 17.66 -10.01 6.54
CA ASN A 94 16.95 -9.46 5.38
C ASN A 94 17.87 -8.77 4.36
N LYS A 95 19.16 -8.58 4.66
CA LYS A 95 20.12 -7.87 3.80
C LYS A 95 20.10 -8.36 2.35
N ASN A 96 20.06 -9.69 2.19
CA ASN A 96 20.07 -10.36 0.89
C ASN A 96 18.67 -10.69 0.36
N LYS A 97 17.59 -10.40 1.10
CA LYS A 97 16.24 -10.57 0.57
C LYS A 97 16.06 -9.63 -0.62
N GLN A 98 15.62 -10.17 -1.74
CA GLN A 98 14.91 -9.38 -2.73
C GLN A 98 13.50 -9.22 -2.15
N ILE A 99 13.21 -8.04 -1.61
CA ILE A 99 11.82 -7.68 -1.42
C ILE A 99 11.30 -7.43 -2.82
N PRO A 100 10.29 -8.18 -3.31
CA PRO A 100 9.54 -7.70 -4.45
C PRO A 100 9.00 -6.35 -4.00
N ILE A 101 9.61 -5.26 -4.49
CA ILE A 101 9.07 -3.92 -4.34
C ILE A 101 7.65 -4.12 -4.84
N SER A 102 6.65 -4.12 -3.95
CA SER A 102 5.28 -4.18 -4.42
C SER A 102 5.04 -2.82 -5.05
N LYS A 103 5.48 -2.69 -6.29
CA LYS A 103 4.95 -1.75 -7.27
C LYS A 103 3.52 -2.16 -7.64
N ILE A 104 2.83 -2.95 -6.81
CA ILE A 104 1.38 -2.98 -6.78
C ILE A 104 0.95 -1.55 -6.50
N ASN A 105 0.73 -0.83 -7.59
CA ASN A 105 0.17 0.51 -7.66
C ASN A 105 -0.97 0.56 -6.64
N LEU A 106 -0.78 1.40 -5.61
CA LEU A 106 -1.63 1.53 -4.43
C LEU A 106 -3.09 1.91 -4.72
N ASN A 107 -3.45 2.09 -5.99
CA ASN A 107 -4.75 2.56 -6.43
C ASN A 107 -5.35 1.74 -7.59
N LEU A 108 -5.37 0.41 -7.45
CA LEU A 108 -6.21 -0.46 -8.29
C LEU A 108 -7.64 0.09 -8.50
N PRO A 109 -8.33 0.66 -7.49
CA PRO A 109 -9.63 1.30 -7.71
C PRO A 109 -9.60 2.46 -8.71
N GLU A 110 -8.65 3.39 -8.60
CA GLU A 110 -8.57 4.52 -9.56
C GLU A 110 -8.21 4.04 -10.96
N LYS A 111 -7.33 3.04 -11.08
CA LYS A 111 -6.98 2.45 -12.37
C LYS A 111 -8.18 1.77 -13.03
N ILE A 112 -8.99 1.05 -12.26
CA ILE A 112 -10.25 0.47 -12.77
C ILE A 112 -11.23 1.58 -13.17
N ARG A 113 -11.35 2.67 -12.40
CA ARG A 113 -12.20 3.82 -12.80
C ARG A 113 -11.77 4.44 -14.12
N LEU A 114 -10.46 4.67 -14.31
CA LEU A 114 -9.94 5.20 -15.58
C LEU A 114 -10.27 4.28 -16.78
N VAL A 115 -10.23 2.96 -16.59
CA VAL A 115 -10.62 1.99 -17.62
C VAL A 115 -12.13 2.03 -17.91
N LEU A 116 -12.97 2.20 -16.89
CA LEU A 116 -14.42 2.35 -17.07
C LEU A 116 -14.77 3.69 -17.76
N ASP A 117 -14.04 4.76 -17.43
CA ASP A 117 -14.23 6.09 -17.99
C ASP A 117 -13.64 6.25 -19.41
N SER A 118 -12.69 5.39 -19.81
CA SER A 118 -12.02 5.48 -21.12
C SER A 118 -12.93 5.17 -22.31
N LYS A 119 -14.14 4.63 -22.06
CA LYS A 119 -15.09 4.16 -23.09
C LYS A 119 -14.52 3.12 -24.06
N GLN A 120 -13.39 2.49 -23.72
CA GLN A 120 -12.76 1.44 -24.53
C GLN A 120 -13.39 0.07 -24.28
N LEU A 121 -14.13 -0.08 -23.18
CA LEU A 121 -14.90 -1.27 -22.88
C LEU A 121 -16.22 -1.28 -23.67
N SER A 122 -16.60 -2.46 -24.13
CA SER A 122 -17.94 -2.72 -24.66
C SER A 122 -19.01 -2.49 -23.59
N LYS A 123 -20.26 -2.25 -24.03
CA LYS A 123 -21.40 -2.01 -23.14
C LYS A 123 -21.53 -3.08 -22.05
N GLN A 124 -21.27 -4.34 -22.43
CA GLN A 124 -21.13 -5.47 -21.54
C GLN A 124 -19.67 -5.95 -21.56
N PHE A 125 -19.10 -6.21 -20.40
CA PHE A 125 -17.69 -6.58 -20.23
C PHE A 125 -17.50 -7.53 -19.05
N THR A 126 -16.33 -8.15 -19.00
CA THR A 126 -15.88 -9.06 -17.95
C THR A 126 -14.72 -8.45 -17.16
N THR A 127 -14.36 -9.07 -16.04
CA THR A 127 -13.14 -8.67 -15.31
C THR A 127 -11.85 -8.98 -16.08
N MET A 128 -11.91 -9.87 -17.07
CA MET A 128 -10.78 -10.13 -17.96
C MET A 128 -10.58 -8.98 -18.94
N ASP A 129 -11.67 -8.38 -19.42
CA ASP A 129 -11.60 -7.20 -20.29
C ASP A 129 -11.03 -6.00 -19.54
N ILE A 130 -11.46 -5.76 -18.30
CA ILE A 130 -10.84 -4.71 -17.47
C ILE A 130 -9.35 -4.98 -17.28
N LYS A 131 -8.98 -6.24 -17.05
CA LYS A 131 -7.59 -6.65 -16.85
C LYS A 131 -6.74 -6.34 -18.07
N SER A 132 -7.22 -6.56 -19.29
CA SER A 132 -6.44 -6.30 -20.52
C SER A 132 -6.19 -4.81 -20.76
N PHE A 133 -7.02 -3.92 -20.20
CA PHE A 133 -6.83 -2.47 -20.27
C PHE A 133 -6.06 -1.88 -19.08
N LEU A 134 -5.71 -2.67 -18.07
CA LEU A 134 -4.84 -2.22 -16.98
C LEU A 134 -3.38 -2.08 -17.46
N PRO A 135 -2.56 -1.23 -16.81
CA PRO A 135 -1.11 -1.21 -17.00
C PRO A 135 -0.46 -2.60 -16.90
N GLN A 136 0.55 -2.86 -17.73
CA GLN A 136 1.17 -4.19 -17.92
C GLN A 136 1.70 -4.83 -16.62
N ASP A 137 2.16 -4.00 -15.68
CA ASP A 137 2.54 -4.39 -14.32
C ASP A 137 1.36 -5.04 -13.57
N LEU A 138 0.16 -4.48 -13.68
CA LEU A 138 -1.03 -4.98 -13.02
C LEU A 138 -1.67 -6.17 -13.75
N GLN A 139 -1.47 -6.28 -15.06
CA GLN A 139 -1.94 -7.44 -15.84
C GLN A 139 -1.27 -8.74 -15.37
N GLN A 140 0.01 -8.70 -15.03
CA GLN A 140 0.74 -9.90 -14.62
C GLN A 140 0.51 -10.24 -13.14
N GLU A 141 0.39 -9.22 -12.28
CA GLU A 141 0.35 -9.43 -10.83
C GLU A 141 -1.06 -9.66 -10.25
N ILE A 142 -2.13 -9.20 -10.92
CA ILE A 142 -3.47 -9.15 -10.31
C ILE A 142 -4.39 -10.24 -10.87
N ALA A 143 -5.00 -11.00 -9.97
CA ALA A 143 -6.05 -11.96 -10.30
C ALA A 143 -7.37 -11.27 -10.67
N THR A 144 -8.14 -11.84 -11.60
CA THR A 144 -9.46 -11.32 -12.00
C THR A 144 -10.47 -11.30 -10.86
N SER A 145 -10.33 -12.18 -9.87
CA SER A 145 -11.11 -12.15 -8.62
C SER A 145 -10.90 -10.86 -7.84
N ARG A 146 -9.67 -10.34 -7.80
CA ARG A 146 -9.34 -9.09 -7.10
C ARG A 146 -9.97 -7.87 -7.78
N ILE A 147 -10.12 -7.92 -9.11
CA ILE A 147 -10.83 -6.90 -9.88
C ILE A 147 -12.33 -6.96 -9.55
N ALA A 148 -12.93 -8.16 -9.53
CA ALA A 148 -14.32 -8.34 -9.13
C ALA A 148 -14.59 -7.82 -7.71
N ASP A 149 -13.73 -8.15 -6.75
CA ASP A 149 -13.82 -7.68 -5.37
C ASP A 149 -13.70 -6.15 -5.26
N THR A 150 -13.01 -5.50 -6.20
CA THR A 150 -12.83 -4.05 -6.20
C THR A 150 -14.07 -3.35 -6.74
N ILE A 151 -14.68 -3.89 -7.80
CA ILE A 151 -15.91 -3.37 -8.41
C ILE A 151 -17.13 -3.57 -7.51
N ASN A 152 -17.16 -4.66 -6.72
CA ASN A 152 -18.27 -4.91 -5.79
C ASN A 152 -18.21 -4.06 -4.50
N ARG A 153 -17.26 -3.13 -4.36
CA ARG A 153 -17.16 -2.23 -3.18
C ARG A 153 -17.97 -0.96 -3.39
N LYS A 154 -18.41 -0.37 -2.27
CA LYS A 154 -19.03 0.96 -2.23
C LYS A 154 -18.20 1.98 -3.02
N GLY A 155 -18.83 2.61 -4.02
CA GLY A 155 -18.20 3.60 -4.91
C GLY A 155 -18.04 3.19 -6.38
N PHE A 156 -18.43 1.96 -6.75
CA PHE A 156 -18.59 1.52 -8.16
C PHE A 156 -20.03 1.17 -8.53
N GLU A 157 -20.93 1.17 -7.54
CA GLU A 157 -22.37 0.85 -7.69
C GLU A 157 -23.08 1.78 -8.69
N ASP A 158 -22.58 3.02 -8.81
CA ASP A 158 -23.10 4.05 -9.73
C ASP A 158 -22.51 3.93 -11.14
N LEU A 159 -21.43 3.17 -11.31
CA LEU A 159 -20.68 3.04 -12.57
C LEU A 159 -21.00 1.73 -13.29
N VAL A 160 -21.28 0.68 -12.54
CA VAL A 160 -21.38 -0.69 -13.07
C VAL A 160 -22.56 -1.44 -12.47
N GLU A 161 -23.35 -2.07 -13.31
CA GLU A 161 -24.39 -3.02 -12.95
C GLU A 161 -23.86 -4.45 -13.12
N VAL A 162 -24.16 -5.32 -12.15
CA VAL A 162 -23.67 -6.70 -12.14
C VAL A 162 -24.78 -7.63 -12.59
N GLY A 163 -24.64 -8.19 -13.79
CA GLY A 163 -25.43 -9.30 -14.30
C GLY A 163 -24.76 -10.66 -14.11
N LYS A 164 -25.48 -11.72 -14.49
CA LYS A 164 -24.97 -13.10 -14.54
C LYS A 164 -25.16 -13.68 -15.93
N ILE A 165 -24.11 -14.30 -16.48
CA ILE A 165 -24.20 -15.20 -17.64
C ILE A 165 -23.56 -16.53 -17.24
N GLY A 166 -24.39 -17.57 -17.10
CA GLY A 166 -23.93 -18.89 -16.67
C GLY A 166 -23.24 -18.86 -15.29
N ARG A 167 -22.01 -19.38 -15.20
CA ARG A 167 -21.18 -19.34 -13.97
C ARG A 167 -20.36 -18.05 -13.80
N SER A 168 -20.42 -17.13 -14.76
CA SER A 168 -19.59 -15.92 -14.80
C SER A 168 -20.40 -14.65 -14.54
N LYS A 169 -19.77 -13.68 -13.87
CA LYS A 169 -20.35 -12.34 -13.69
C LYS A 169 -20.14 -11.52 -14.96
N LEU A 170 -21.20 -10.93 -15.47
CA LEU A 170 -21.16 -9.95 -16.56
C LEU A 170 -21.37 -8.57 -15.96
N TYR A 171 -20.62 -7.58 -16.42
CA TYR A 171 -20.72 -6.21 -15.94
C TYR A 171 -21.23 -5.32 -17.07
N GLU A 172 -22.15 -4.41 -16.76
CA GLU A 172 -22.69 -3.44 -17.72
C GLU A 172 -22.46 -2.02 -17.19
N LEU A 173 -22.04 -1.10 -18.06
CA LEU A 173 -21.88 0.29 -17.66
C LEU A 173 -23.26 0.91 -17.43
N LYS A 174 -23.49 1.48 -16.24
CA LYS A 174 -24.67 2.32 -16.00
C LYS A 174 -24.51 3.61 -16.78
N ARG A 175 -25.35 3.83 -17.79
CA ARG A 175 -25.38 5.11 -18.50
C ARG A 175 -25.82 6.21 -17.52
N LYS A 176 -25.06 7.30 -17.47
CA LYS A 176 -25.58 8.60 -17.02
C LYS A 176 -26.59 9.11 -18.04
#